data_AF-A0A961TJE1-F1
#
_entry.id   AF-A0A961TJE1-F1
#
_cell.length_a   1.000
_cell.length_b   1.000
_cell.length_c   1.000
_cell.angle_alpha   90.00
_cell.angle_beta   90.00
_cell.angle_gamma   90.00
#
_symmetry.space_group_name_H-M   'P 1'
#
loop_
_entity.id
_entity.type
_entity.pdbx_description
1 polymer ?
#
loop_
_entity_poly.entity_id
_entity_poly.type
_entity_poly.pdbx_seq_one_letter_code
_entity_poly.pdbx_strand_id
1 'polypeptide(L)'
;MVRGGLLKVCVVGAMLAIGMGGTMPANAADAGAFLKQLAGNYRGRGSAKLDGRDNTEKVSCQVTNTYDAGSRALTVRGNCASTQAKSSVSGKMVHNGDNVSGSLFASGEVTVTKSSGSVKGGKLTVSTNFSDKTSGKLTRTLQVIRRSGSGFEAEFFTYNYSNKKFERTGSIRFSRS
;
A
#
# COMPACT_ATOMS: atom_id res chain seq x y z
N MET A 1 -44.20 -23.60 -40.90
CA MET A 1 -44.37 -22.25 -40.31
C MET A 1 -43.07 -21.89 -39.61
N VAL A 2 -42.41 -20.75 -39.73
CA VAL A 2 -42.44 -19.53 -40.56
C VAL A 2 -41.01 -18.94 -40.39
N ARG A 3 -40.37 -18.57 -41.50
CA ARG A 3 -39.40 -17.46 -41.76
C ARG A 3 -38.37 -17.09 -40.67
N GLY A 4 -37.07 -16.94 -40.93
CA GLY A 4 -36.45 -16.33 -42.11
C GLY A 4 -36.31 -14.81 -41.93
N GLY A 5 -35.07 -14.33 -41.73
CA GLY A 5 -34.66 -12.90 -41.72
C GLY A 5 -33.41 -12.73 -40.86
N LEU A 6 -32.18 -12.67 -41.38
CA LEU A 6 -31.55 -11.73 -42.31
C LEU A 6 -31.71 -10.27 -41.89
N LEU A 7 -30.73 -9.75 -41.14
CA LEU A 7 -30.42 -8.32 -41.16
C LEU A 7 -28.93 -8.13 -41.44
N LYS A 8 -28.69 -7.64 -42.66
CA LYS A 8 -27.44 -7.08 -43.17
C LYS A 8 -27.04 -5.87 -42.33
N VAL A 9 -25.77 -5.76 -41.98
CA VAL A 9 -25.11 -4.46 -41.82
C VAL A 9 -23.86 -4.47 -42.68
N CYS A 10 -23.77 -3.45 -43.53
CA CYS A 10 -22.81 -3.26 -44.60
C CYS A 10 -21.36 -3.22 -44.10
N VAL A 11 -20.50 -3.93 -44.81
CA VAL A 11 -19.08 -3.58 -44.96
C VAL A 11 -19.01 -2.39 -45.92
N VAL A 12 -18.18 -1.38 -45.60
CA VAL A 12 -17.21 -0.69 -46.47
C VAL A 12 -16.80 0.60 -45.75
N GLY A 13 -15.50 0.71 -45.48
CA GLY A 13 -14.88 1.89 -44.87
C GLY A 13 -13.43 1.63 -44.53
N ALA A 14 -12.63 1.27 -45.53
CA ALA A 14 -11.18 1.24 -45.40
C ALA A 14 -10.65 2.68 -45.29
N MET A 15 -10.08 3.03 -44.15
CA MET A 15 -9.02 4.03 -44.06
C MET A 15 -7.89 3.45 -43.22
N LEU A 16 -6.79 3.13 -43.91
CA LEU A 16 -5.48 2.97 -43.30
C LEU A 16 -5.14 4.28 -42.56
N ALA A 17 -4.99 4.18 -41.25
CA ALA A 17 -4.11 5.08 -40.50
C ALA A 17 -3.12 4.19 -39.74
N ILE A 18 -1.92 4.04 -40.30
CA ILE A 18 -0.74 3.55 -39.60
C ILE A 18 -0.36 4.67 -38.62
N GLY A 19 -1.11 4.77 -37.52
CA GLY A 19 -0.73 5.57 -36.38
C GLY A 19 0.26 4.75 -35.57
N MET A 20 1.49 5.24 -35.49
CA MET A 20 2.57 4.70 -34.65
C MET A 20 2.04 4.44 -33.23
N GLY A 21 1.60 3.21 -32.99
CA GLY A 21 1.27 2.70 -31.67
C GLY A 21 2.58 2.53 -30.92
N GLY A 22 3.11 3.64 -30.41
CA GLY A 22 4.17 3.61 -29.41
C GLY A 22 3.70 2.68 -28.31
N THR A 23 4.31 1.50 -28.23
CA THR A 23 4.23 0.66 -27.05
C THR A 23 4.83 1.48 -25.93
N MET A 24 4.00 2.26 -25.23
CA MET A 24 4.43 2.83 -23.96
C MET A 24 4.89 1.64 -23.15
N PRO A 25 6.14 1.61 -22.66
CA PRO A 25 6.53 0.56 -21.75
C PRO A 25 5.55 0.66 -20.60
N ALA A 26 4.70 -0.36 -20.48
CA ALA A 26 4.10 -0.68 -19.21
C ALA A 26 5.29 -1.00 -18.32
N ASN A 27 5.87 0.05 -17.71
CA ASN A 27 6.87 -0.10 -16.68
C ASN A 27 6.15 -0.87 -15.56
N ALA A 28 6.26 -2.20 -15.62
CA ALA A 28 6.07 -3.06 -14.49
C ALA A 28 6.92 -2.42 -13.41
N ALA A 29 6.25 -1.82 -12.44
CA ALA A 29 6.91 -1.03 -11.43
C ALA A 29 7.64 -2.03 -10.54
N ASP A 30 8.94 -2.23 -10.82
CA ASP A 30 9.80 -3.16 -10.09
C ASP A 30 9.68 -2.86 -8.60
N ALA A 31 9.13 -3.82 -7.85
CA ALA A 31 8.89 -3.63 -6.44
C ALA A 31 10.22 -3.43 -5.69
N GLY A 32 11.31 -4.07 -6.11
CA GLY A 32 12.64 -3.85 -5.57
C GLY A 32 13.13 -2.42 -5.78
N ALA A 33 12.96 -1.85 -6.98
CA ALA A 33 13.30 -0.45 -7.25
C ALA A 33 12.46 0.50 -6.37
N PHE A 34 11.16 0.24 -6.23
CA PHE A 34 10.28 1.03 -5.36
C PHE A 34 10.71 0.94 -3.89
N LEU A 35 10.98 -0.26 -3.37
CA LEU A 35 11.42 -0.46 -1.99
C LEU A 35 12.78 0.20 -1.73
N LYS A 36 13.71 0.13 -2.68
CA LYS A 36 15.02 0.80 -2.59
C LYS A 36 14.87 2.31 -2.48
N GLN A 37 13.92 2.92 -3.21
CA GLN A 37 13.63 4.35 -3.13
C GLN A 37 13.03 4.79 -1.79
N LEU A 38 12.44 3.87 -1.03
CA LEU A 38 11.93 4.14 0.31
C LEU A 38 13.01 4.09 1.39
N ALA A 39 14.24 3.67 1.08
CA ALA A 39 15.34 3.67 2.05
C ALA A 39 15.70 5.09 2.50
N GLY A 40 16.09 5.24 3.76
CA GLY A 40 16.49 6.52 4.37
C GLY A 40 15.79 6.81 5.70
N ASN A 41 16.07 8.00 6.24
CA ASN A 41 15.46 8.50 7.47
C ASN A 41 14.33 9.47 7.13
N TYR A 42 13.23 9.35 7.85
CA TYR A 42 12.02 10.12 7.59
C TYR A 42 11.37 10.60 8.87
N ARG A 43 10.79 11.80 8.80
CA ARG A 43 9.90 12.34 9.81
C ARG A 43 8.55 12.54 9.16
N GLY A 44 7.50 12.02 9.79
CA GLY A 44 6.16 12.07 9.27
C GLY A 44 5.19 12.73 10.24
N ARG A 45 4.19 13.40 9.69
CA ARG A 45 3.04 13.90 10.45
C ARG A 45 1.77 13.56 9.71
N GLY A 46 0.71 13.34 10.47
CA GLY A 46 -0.57 12.99 9.90
C GLY A 46 -1.61 12.73 10.95
N SER A 47 -2.56 11.87 10.60
CA SER A 47 -3.64 11.50 11.48
C SER A 47 -3.95 10.02 11.41
N ALA A 48 -4.37 9.43 12.53
CA ALA A 48 -4.79 8.05 12.62
C ALA A 48 -5.92 7.88 13.64
N LYS A 49 -6.84 6.98 13.34
CA LYS A 49 -7.86 6.46 14.27
C LYS A 49 -7.20 5.35 15.08
N LEU A 50 -7.16 5.53 16.39
CA LEU A 50 -6.66 4.51 17.32
C LEU A 50 -7.75 3.47 17.57
N ASP A 51 -7.36 2.20 17.73
CA ASP A 51 -8.34 1.14 18.01
C ASP A 51 -9.07 1.43 19.34
N GLY A 52 -10.37 1.14 19.38
CA GLY A 52 -11.23 1.45 20.53
C GLY A 52 -11.55 2.93 20.74
N ARG A 53 -11.17 3.83 19.82
CA ARG A 53 -11.53 5.25 19.88
C ARG A 53 -12.18 5.72 18.59
N ASP A 54 -13.20 6.57 18.71
CA ASP A 54 -13.90 7.11 17.54
C ASP A 54 -13.25 8.36 16.93
N ASN A 55 -12.35 9.01 17.69
CA ASN A 55 -11.69 10.22 17.25
C ASN A 55 -10.41 9.93 16.47
N THR A 56 -10.20 10.72 15.42
CA THR A 56 -8.95 10.75 14.67
C THR A 56 -7.95 11.65 15.40
N GLU A 57 -6.78 11.12 15.75
CA GLU A 57 -5.75 11.86 16.48
C GLU A 57 -4.61 12.30 15.56
N LYS A 58 -3.96 13.41 15.90
CA LYS A 58 -2.73 13.84 15.23
C LYS A 58 -1.57 12.96 15.68
N VAL A 59 -0.83 12.43 14.72
CA VAL A 59 0.30 11.53 14.94
C VAL A 59 1.56 12.12 14.31
N SER A 60 2.66 12.05 15.03
CA SER A 60 4.00 12.34 14.53
C SER A 60 4.85 11.09 14.63
N CYS A 61 5.57 10.76 13.56
CA CYS A 61 6.41 9.58 13.48
C CYS A 61 7.84 9.94 13.06
N GLN A 62 8.81 9.18 13.55
CA GLN A 62 10.17 9.18 13.03
C GLN A 62 10.52 7.73 12.68
N VAL A 63 10.93 7.49 11.44
CA VAL A 63 11.21 6.14 10.94
C VAL A 63 12.49 6.10 10.14
N THR A 64 13.20 5.00 10.28
CA THR A 64 14.38 4.65 9.50
C THR A 64 14.05 3.40 8.69
N ASN A 65 14.22 3.53 7.38
CA ASN A 65 13.99 2.48 6.42
C ASN A 65 15.34 2.02 5.87
N THR A 66 15.67 0.75 6.07
CA THR A 66 16.91 0.13 5.59
C THR A 66 16.57 -0.93 4.55
N TYR A 67 17.06 -0.75 3.32
CA TYR A 67 16.89 -1.73 2.26
C TYR A 67 18.12 -2.62 2.17
N ASP A 68 17.91 -3.93 2.20
CA ASP A 68 18.93 -4.94 2.05
C ASP A 68 18.72 -5.69 0.72
N ALA A 69 19.71 -5.61 -0.16
CA ALA A 69 19.62 -6.17 -1.50
C ALA A 69 19.71 -7.71 -1.51
N GLY A 70 20.46 -8.31 -0.58
CA GLY A 70 20.65 -9.76 -0.52
C GLY A 70 19.38 -10.50 -0.09
N SER A 71 18.69 -9.94 0.90
CA SER A 71 17.40 -10.45 1.40
C SER A 71 16.18 -9.86 0.67
N ARG A 72 16.41 -8.97 -0.31
CA ARG A 72 15.36 -8.29 -1.09
C ARG A 72 14.32 -7.64 -0.18
N ALA A 73 14.77 -7.07 0.94
CA ALA A 73 13.90 -6.66 2.03
C ALA A 73 14.11 -5.19 2.43
N LEU A 74 13.00 -4.50 2.67
CA LEU A 74 12.97 -3.22 3.35
C LEU A 74 12.57 -3.44 4.80
N THR A 75 13.45 -3.08 5.73
CA THR A 75 13.14 -3.08 7.16
C THR A 75 12.83 -1.66 7.61
N VAL A 76 11.76 -1.49 8.36
CA VAL A 76 11.35 -0.22 8.95
C VAL A 76 11.45 -0.32 10.46
N ARG A 77 12.03 0.69 11.08
CA ARG A 77 12.03 0.86 12.54
C ARG A 77 11.78 2.31 12.87
N GLY A 78 11.02 2.58 13.91
CA GLY A 78 10.76 3.94 14.33
C GLY A 78 9.83 4.05 15.51
N ASN A 79 9.44 5.28 15.80
CA ASN A 79 8.52 5.60 16.88
C ASN A 79 7.48 6.60 16.38
N CYS A 80 6.24 6.38 16.77
CA CYS A 80 5.11 7.27 16.55
C CYS A 80 4.56 7.75 17.89
N ALA A 81 4.11 8.99 17.94
CA ALA A 81 3.52 9.61 19.11
C ALA A 81 2.27 10.40 18.72
N SER A 82 1.21 10.25 19.51
CA SER A 82 0.10 11.20 19.61
C SER A 82 0.18 11.95 20.94
N THR A 83 -0.80 12.83 21.20
CA THR A 83 -0.97 13.44 22.52
C THR A 83 -1.32 12.42 23.61
N GLN A 84 -1.79 11.24 23.22
CA GLN A 84 -2.39 10.25 24.12
C GLN A 84 -1.51 9.02 24.31
N ALA A 85 -0.68 8.68 23.32
CA ALA A 85 0.15 7.49 23.36
C ALA A 85 1.46 7.64 22.58
N LYS A 86 2.44 6.83 22.95
CA LYS A 86 3.67 6.61 22.17
C LYS A 86 3.75 5.13 21.84
N SER A 87 4.08 4.81 20.60
CA SER A 87 4.20 3.43 20.13
C SER A 87 5.42 3.28 19.25
N SER A 88 6.16 2.20 19.44
CA SER A 88 7.20 1.80 18.52
C SER A 88 6.56 1.14 17.29
N VAL A 89 7.07 1.49 16.12
CA VAL A 89 6.67 0.90 14.85
C VAL A 89 7.83 0.11 14.28
N SER A 90 7.54 -1.10 13.85
CA SER A 90 8.50 -1.92 13.13
C SER A 90 7.83 -2.62 11.97
N GLY A 91 8.61 -2.93 10.95
CA GLY A 91 8.10 -3.57 9.76
C GLY A 91 9.22 -4.23 8.98
N LYS A 92 8.83 -5.23 8.20
CA LYS A 92 9.68 -5.83 7.18
C LYS A 92 8.80 -6.10 5.98
N MET A 93 9.27 -5.67 4.82
CA MET A 93 8.68 -6.01 3.54
C MET A 93 9.71 -6.71 2.68
N VAL A 94 9.32 -7.79 2.03
CA VAL A 94 10.16 -8.56 1.12
C VAL A 94 9.53 -8.51 -0.25
N HIS A 95 10.32 -8.31 -1.31
CA HIS A 95 9.82 -8.38 -2.69
C HIS A 95 10.24 -9.65 -3.41
N ASN A 96 9.36 -10.12 -4.29
CA ASN A 96 9.63 -11.17 -5.25
C ASN A 96 8.98 -10.80 -6.60
N GLY A 97 9.79 -10.28 -7.52
CA GLY A 97 9.30 -9.64 -8.74
C GLY A 97 8.49 -8.38 -8.40
N ASP A 98 7.28 -8.26 -8.94
CA ASP A 98 6.37 -7.14 -8.68
C ASP A 98 5.56 -7.28 -7.38
N ASN A 99 5.68 -8.44 -6.72
CA ASN A 99 4.93 -8.75 -5.51
C ASN A 99 5.74 -8.38 -4.27
N VAL A 100 5.01 -7.95 -3.23
CA VAL A 100 5.56 -7.62 -1.91
C VAL A 100 4.79 -8.38 -0.84
N SER A 101 5.48 -8.85 0.19
CA SER A 101 4.85 -9.43 1.38
C SER A 101 5.44 -8.80 2.65
N GLY A 102 4.66 -8.83 3.74
CA GLY A 102 5.03 -8.27 5.04
C GLY A 102 4.24 -7.02 5.43
N SER A 103 4.84 -6.13 6.21
CA SER A 103 4.21 -4.87 6.63
C SER A 103 5.26 -3.78 6.80
N LEU A 104 4.95 -2.54 6.44
CA LEU A 104 5.79 -1.39 6.78
C LEU A 104 5.61 -0.94 8.22
N PHE A 105 4.36 -0.95 8.67
CA PHE A 105 3.99 -0.46 9.99
C PHE A 105 3.23 -1.57 10.71
N ALA A 106 3.87 -2.16 11.70
CA ALA A 106 3.25 -3.03 12.70
C ALA A 106 3.62 -2.50 14.09
N SER A 107 2.67 -2.49 15.01
CA SER A 107 2.95 -2.26 16.42
C SER A 107 3.58 -3.51 17.03
N GLY A 108 4.30 -3.36 18.14
CA GLY A 108 4.86 -4.49 18.88
C GLY A 108 3.81 -5.48 19.43
N GLU A 109 2.55 -5.07 19.52
CA GLU A 109 1.43 -5.81 20.11
C GLU A 109 0.70 -6.72 19.12
N VAL A 110 1.04 -6.64 17.83
CA VAL A 110 0.41 -7.45 16.78
C VAL A 110 1.40 -8.39 16.10
N THR A 111 0.89 -9.50 15.57
CA THR A 111 1.64 -10.45 14.76
C THR A 111 1.06 -10.49 13.35
N VAL A 112 1.91 -10.40 12.32
CA VAL A 112 1.49 -10.57 10.92
C VAL A 112 1.20 -12.05 10.66
N THR A 113 -0.05 -12.37 10.33
CA THR A 113 -0.46 -13.76 10.01
C THR A 113 -0.52 -14.02 8.51
N LYS A 114 -0.85 -12.99 7.71
CA LYS A 114 -0.86 -13.04 6.26
C LYS A 114 -0.56 -11.67 5.68
N SER A 115 0.19 -11.61 4.59
CA SER A 115 0.37 -10.37 3.84
C SER A 115 0.55 -10.64 2.35
N SER A 116 0.01 -9.74 1.55
CA SER A 116 0.19 -9.72 0.10
C SER A 116 0.06 -8.30 -0.41
N GLY A 117 0.94 -7.91 -1.32
CA GLY A 117 0.94 -6.60 -1.95
C GLY A 117 1.65 -6.59 -3.28
N SER A 118 1.55 -5.47 -3.98
CA SER A 118 2.23 -5.24 -5.26
C SER A 118 2.47 -3.76 -5.48
N VAL A 119 3.40 -3.45 -6.37
CA VAL A 119 3.64 -2.09 -6.85
C VAL A 119 3.00 -1.93 -8.22
N LYS A 120 2.09 -0.97 -8.38
CA LYS A 120 1.44 -0.66 -9.65
C LYS A 120 1.19 0.84 -9.75
N GLY A 121 1.52 1.46 -10.89
CA GLY A 121 1.28 2.89 -11.11
C GLY A 121 1.96 3.79 -10.06
N GLY A 122 3.19 3.46 -9.65
CA GLY A 122 3.97 4.26 -8.69
C GLY A 122 3.46 4.22 -7.25
N LYS A 123 2.53 3.31 -6.92
CA LYS A 123 2.06 3.06 -5.56
C LYS A 123 2.27 1.60 -5.16
N LEU A 124 2.71 1.41 -3.92
CA LEU A 124 2.71 0.12 -3.26
C LEU A 124 1.40 -0.05 -2.50
N THR A 125 0.71 -1.15 -2.73
CA THR A 125 -0.51 -1.51 -1.98
C THR A 125 -0.29 -2.86 -1.31
N VAL A 126 -0.42 -2.92 0.02
CA VAL A 126 -0.20 -4.13 0.82
C VAL A 126 -1.41 -4.38 1.70
N SER A 127 -2.02 -5.56 1.60
CA SER A 127 -3.03 -6.02 2.55
C SER A 127 -2.39 -6.95 3.57
N THR A 128 -2.62 -6.68 4.85
CA THR A 128 -2.02 -7.41 5.95
C THR A 128 -3.08 -7.83 6.96
N ASN A 129 -3.05 -9.10 7.35
CA ASN A 129 -3.79 -9.61 8.49
C ASN A 129 -2.88 -9.58 9.71
N PHE A 130 -3.37 -8.95 10.76
CA PHE A 130 -2.76 -8.89 12.07
C PHE A 130 -3.58 -9.72 13.05
N SER A 131 -2.90 -10.45 13.92
CA SER A 131 -3.48 -10.98 15.14
C SER A 131 -2.99 -10.14 16.31
N ASP A 132 -3.91 -9.59 17.09
CA ASP A 132 -3.57 -8.99 18.38
C ASP A 132 -3.01 -10.09 19.31
N LYS A 133 -1.87 -9.84 19.96
CA LYS A 133 -1.18 -10.84 20.78
C LYS A 133 -1.92 -11.14 22.09
N THR A 134 -2.73 -10.21 22.57
CA THR A 134 -3.42 -10.31 23.86
C THR A 134 -4.79 -10.96 23.71
N SER A 135 -5.58 -10.47 22.75
CA SER A 135 -6.97 -10.89 22.52
C SER A 135 -7.13 -11.95 21.44
N GLY A 136 -6.11 -12.18 20.60
CA GLY A 136 -6.20 -13.06 19.43
C GLY A 136 -7.09 -12.51 18.31
N LYS A 137 -7.60 -11.28 18.44
CA LYS A 137 -8.48 -10.65 17.45
C LYS A 137 -7.76 -10.46 16.13
N LEU A 138 -8.40 -10.91 15.05
CA LEU A 138 -7.88 -10.74 13.69
C LEU A 138 -8.37 -9.42 13.08
N THR A 139 -7.41 -8.57 12.74
CA THR A 139 -7.66 -7.30 12.06
C THR A 139 -7.02 -7.33 10.68
N ARG A 140 -7.80 -7.05 9.65
CA ARG A 140 -7.30 -6.90 8.28
C ARG A 140 -7.10 -5.43 7.96
N THR A 141 -5.94 -5.10 7.43
CA THR A 141 -5.58 -3.73 7.04
C THR A 141 -5.14 -3.67 5.58
N LEU A 142 -5.17 -2.47 5.03
CA LEU A 142 -4.59 -2.11 3.75
C LEU A 142 -3.68 -0.90 3.96
N GLN A 143 -2.46 -0.98 3.46
CA GLN A 143 -1.49 0.10 3.46
C GLN A 143 -1.24 0.51 2.01
N VAL A 144 -1.39 1.80 1.71
CA VAL A 144 -1.09 2.37 0.39
C VAL A 144 0.06 3.36 0.56
N ILE A 145 1.17 3.12 -0.11
CA ILE A 145 2.37 3.96 -0.04
C ILE A 145 2.65 4.56 -1.41
N ARG A 146 2.81 5.88 -1.42
CA ARG A 146 3.09 6.66 -2.63
C ARG A 146 4.32 7.53 -2.41
N ARG A 147 5.21 7.61 -3.40
CA ARG A 147 6.30 8.59 -3.36
C ARG A 147 5.73 10.01 -3.43
N SER A 148 6.28 10.93 -2.65
CA SER A 148 5.89 12.34 -2.63
C SER A 148 7.14 13.20 -2.46
N GLY A 149 7.69 13.72 -3.55
CA GLY A 149 8.91 14.53 -3.53
C GLY A 149 10.11 13.75 -2.97
N SER A 150 10.78 14.32 -1.97
CA SER A 150 11.90 13.65 -1.26
C SER A 150 11.43 12.55 -0.30
N GLY A 151 10.13 12.45 -0.02
CA GLY A 151 9.54 11.53 0.95
C GLY A 151 8.48 10.60 0.36
N PHE A 152 7.53 10.20 1.20
CA PHE A 152 6.42 9.34 0.82
C PHE A 152 5.19 9.62 1.68
N GLU A 153 4.02 9.25 1.17
CA GLU A 153 2.77 9.24 1.92
C GLU A 153 2.36 7.80 2.17
N ALA A 154 1.93 7.51 3.40
CA ALA A 154 1.36 6.24 3.79
C ALA A 154 -0.09 6.45 4.21
N GLU A 155 -1.02 5.80 3.53
CA GLU A 155 -2.44 5.75 3.87
C GLU A 155 -2.76 4.40 4.49
N PHE A 156 -3.57 4.42 5.54
CA PHE A 156 -3.95 3.25 6.32
C PHE A 156 -5.45 3.06 6.23
N PHE A 157 -5.86 1.81 6.00
CA PHE A 157 -7.24 1.41 6.00
C PHE A 157 -7.41 0.15 6.86
N THR A 158 -8.54 0.07 7.53
CA THR A 158 -8.95 -1.11 8.30
C THR A 158 -10.19 -1.69 7.65
N TYR A 159 -10.27 -3.02 7.58
CA TYR A 159 -11.43 -3.71 7.07
C TYR A 159 -12.55 -3.69 8.11
N ASN A 160 -13.68 -3.12 7.74
CA ASN A 160 -14.89 -3.13 8.53
C ASN A 160 -15.73 -4.36 8.13
N TYR A 161 -15.88 -5.30 9.05
CA TYR A 161 -16.59 -6.56 8.80
C TYR A 161 -18.11 -6.36 8.67
N SER A 162 -18.67 -5.32 9.27
CA SER A 162 -20.11 -5.03 9.21
C SER A 162 -20.54 -4.60 7.82
N ASN A 163 -19.74 -3.75 7.15
CA ASN A 163 -20.06 -3.25 5.80
C ASN A 163 -19.20 -3.88 4.69
N LYS A 164 -18.29 -4.80 5.04
CA LYS A 164 -17.41 -5.55 4.13
C LYS A 164 -16.52 -4.66 3.25
N LYS A 165 -16.05 -3.52 3.79
CA LYS A 165 -15.24 -2.55 3.06
C LYS A 165 -14.01 -2.11 3.86
N PHE A 166 -12.99 -1.66 3.15
CA PHE A 166 -11.87 -0.96 3.77
C PHE A 166 -12.24 0.50 4.01
N GLU A 167 -12.07 0.95 5.24
CA GLU A 167 -12.30 2.33 5.66
C GLU A 167 -10.97 2.98 5.98
N ARG A 168 -10.78 4.21 5.50
CA ARG A 168 -9.55 4.96 5.76
C ARG A 168 -9.48 5.28 7.24
N THR A 169 -8.46 4.75 7.91
CA THR A 169 -8.22 4.96 9.33
C THR A 169 -7.10 5.95 9.58
N GLY A 170 -6.29 6.29 8.58
CA GLY A 170 -5.28 7.33 8.76
C GLY A 170 -4.47 7.63 7.51
N SER A 171 -3.65 8.67 7.62
CA SER A 171 -2.61 8.98 6.65
C SER A 171 -1.48 9.75 7.29
N ILE A 172 -0.25 9.42 6.92
CA ILE A 172 0.96 10.09 7.40
C ILE A 172 1.80 10.48 6.18
N ARG A 173 2.17 11.75 6.12
CA ARG A 173 3.10 12.25 5.11
C ARG A 173 4.48 12.34 5.72
N PHE A 174 5.41 11.59 5.15
CA PHE A 174 6.81 11.53 5.54
C PHE A 174 7.65 12.42 4.63
N SER A 175 8.48 13.27 5.24
CA SER A 175 9.56 13.99 4.58
C SER A 175 10.90 13.40 5.01
N ARG A 176 11.87 13.39 4.10
CA ARG A 176 13.22 12.95 4.42
C ARG A 176 13.81 13.86 5.50
N SER A 177 14.40 13.26 6.52
CA SER A 177 15.04 13.97 7.64
C SER A 177 16.52 14.22 7.39
#